data_AF-A0A383DZ73-F1
#
_entry.id   AF-A0A383DZ73-F1
#
_cell.length_a   1.000
_cell.length_b   1.000
_cell.length_c   1.000
_cell.angle_alpha   90.00
_cell.angle_beta   90.00
_cell.angle_gamma   90.00
#
_symmetry.space_group_name_H-M   'P 1'
#
loop_
_entity.id
_entity.type
_entity.pdbx_description
1 polymer ?
#
loop_
_entity_poly.entity_id
_entity_poly.type
_entity_poly.pdbx_seq_one_letter_code
_entity_poly.pdbx_strand_id
1 'polypeptide(L)' 'MAKYHEFSTEKLYHFVCGDCKNWWSYAHDGYFNMIAVPKEQFCPHCGAKKNIIKKVTGENPRWERDVT' A
#
# COMPACT_ATOMS: atom_id res chain seq x y z
N MET A 1 -13.09 -23.54 -24.73
CA MET A 1 -12.54 -22.26 -25.22
C MET A 1 -12.97 -21.19 -24.24
N ALA A 2 -12.04 -20.52 -23.56
CA ALA A 2 -12.39 -19.42 -22.65
C ALA A 2 -13.00 -18.27 -23.46
N LYS A 3 -14.21 -17.81 -23.07
CA LYS A 3 -14.99 -16.80 -23.81
C LYS A 3 -14.68 -15.35 -23.40
N TYR A 4 -13.84 -15.13 -22.39
CA TYR A 4 -13.59 -13.80 -21.81
C TYR A 4 -12.15 -13.65 -21.30
N HIS A 5 -11.70 -12.41 -21.17
CA HIS A 5 -10.45 -12.05 -20.51
C HIS A 5 -10.69 -11.82 -19.01
N GLU A 6 -9.86 -12.43 -18.17
CA GLU A 6 -9.82 -12.18 -16.72
C GLU A 6 -8.73 -11.17 -16.41
N PHE A 7 -9.00 -10.23 -15.51
CA PHE A 7 -7.99 -9.29 -15.01
C PHE A 7 -8.07 -9.20 -13.49
N SER A 8 -6.95 -8.86 -12.86
CA SER A 8 -6.86 -8.46 -11.47
C SER A 8 -6.07 -7.15 -11.39
N THR A 9 -6.38 -6.34 -10.39
CA THR A 9 -5.70 -5.06 -10.14
C THR A 9 -5.23 -5.07 -8.71
N GLU A 10 -4.00 -4.63 -8.49
CA GLU A 10 -3.46 -4.39 -7.16
C GLU A 10 -2.87 -2.99 -7.07
N LYS A 11 -2.99 -2.39 -5.89
CA LYS A 11 -2.29 -1.17 -5.48
C LYS A 11 -1.13 -1.55 -4.60
N LEU A 12 0.05 -1.07 -4.97
CA LEU A 12 1.27 -1.34 -4.24
C LEU A 12 1.61 -0.17 -3.31
N TYR A 13 1.65 -0.45 -2.01
CA TYR A 13 2.00 0.50 -0.97
C TYR A 13 3.44 0.30 -0.54
N HIS A 14 4.23 1.38 -0.53
CA HIS A 14 5.62 1.36 -0.06
C HIS A 14 5.70 1.91 1.35
N PHE A 15 6.18 1.09 2.28
CA PHE A 15 6.38 1.46 3.68
C PHE A 15 7.86 1.56 4.01
N VAL A 16 8.16 2.38 5.00
CA VAL A 16 9.50 2.50 5.58
C VAL A 16 9.39 2.29 7.08
N CYS A 17 10.21 1.40 7.62
CA CYS A 17 10.19 1.09 9.04
C CYS A 17 10.66 2.30 9.85
N GLY A 18 9.90 2.65 10.89
CA GLY A 18 10.29 3.71 11.83
C GLY A 18 11.58 3.39 12.59
N ASP A 19 11.90 2.11 12.78
CA ASP A 19 13.04 1.65 13.61
C ASP A 19 14.25 1.31 12.76
N CYS A 20 14.17 0.24 11.95
CA CYS A 20 15.32 -0.24 11.19
C CYS A 20 15.53 0.48 9.84
N LYS A 21 14.64 1.40 9.47
CA LYS A 21 14.69 2.21 8.23
C LYS A 21 14.65 1.42 6.91
N ASN A 22 14.58 0.10 6.97
CA ASN A 22 14.32 -0.71 5.79
C ASN A 22 12.90 -0.48 5.27
N TRP A 23 12.74 -0.65 3.96
CA TRP A 23 11.46 -0.52 3.28
C TRP A 23 10.88 -1.89 2.91
N TRP A 24 9.56 -1.93 2.72
CA TRP A 24 8.86 -3.09 2.15
C TRP A 24 7.62 -2.63 1.39
N SER A 25 7.11 -3.51 0.53
CA SER A 25 5.88 -3.26 -0.22
C SER A 25 4.75 -4.17 0.25
N TYR A 26 3.52 -3.67 0.15
CA TYR A 26 2.30 -4.43 0.41
C TYR A 26 1.33 -4.22 -0.74
N ALA A 27 0.95 -5.30 -1.41
CA ALA A 27 -0.04 -5.30 -2.47
C ALA A 27 -1.44 -5.51 -1.88
N HIS A 28 -2.40 -4.72 -2.34
CA HIS A 28 -3.80 -4.84 -1.95
C HIS A 28 -4.71 -4.52 -3.14
N ASP A 29 -5.79 -5.26 -3.32
CA ASP A 29 -6.77 -5.11 -4.40
C ASP A 29 -7.69 -3.88 -4.23
N GLY A 30 -7.77 -3.32 -3.02
CA GLY A 30 -8.59 -2.14 -2.69
C GLY A 30 -7.84 -0.81 -2.57
N TYR A 31 -8.61 0.26 -2.38
CA TYR A 31 -8.08 1.54 -1.90
C TYR A 31 -7.72 1.40 -0.42
N PHE A 32 -6.54 1.87 -0.02
CA PHE A 32 -6.12 2.04 1.38
C PHE A 32 -6.96 3.13 2.08
N ASN A 33 -8.25 2.88 2.20
CA ASN A 33 -9.09 3.62 3.11
C ASN A 33 -8.69 3.14 4.52
N MET A 34 -8.45 4.08 5.43
CA MET A 34 -8.00 3.86 6.83
C MET A 34 -8.86 2.88 7.67
N ILE A 35 -9.89 2.30 7.08
CA ILE A 35 -10.83 1.35 7.68
C ILE A 35 -10.46 -0.10 7.34
N ALA A 36 -9.89 -0.38 6.15
CA ALA A 36 -9.71 -1.75 5.66
C ALA A 36 -8.31 -2.33 5.88
N VAL A 37 -7.28 -1.49 6.07
CA VAL A 37 -5.93 -2.00 6.35
C VAL A 37 -5.72 -2.10 7.85
N PRO A 38 -5.12 -3.21 8.35
CA PRO A 38 -4.78 -3.31 9.75
C PRO A 38 -3.95 -2.10 10.14
N LYS A 39 -4.48 -1.31 11.09
CA LYS A 39 -3.83 -0.08 11.56
C LYS A 39 -2.41 -0.37 12.00
N GLU A 40 -2.16 -1.58 12.51
CA GLU A 40 -0.85 -2.07 12.92
C GLU A 40 -0.30 -3.12 11.95
N GLN A 41 0.97 -2.99 11.58
CA GLN A 41 1.70 -3.96 10.77
C GLN A 41 3.04 -4.31 11.43
N PHE A 42 3.52 -5.52 11.17
CA PHE A 42 4.85 -5.94 11.55
C PHE A 42 5.86 -5.56 10.47
N CYS A 43 7.00 -5.01 10.87
CA CYS A 43 8.15 -4.89 9.97
C CYS A 43 8.74 -6.28 9.72
N PRO A 44 8.84 -6.75 8.46
CA PRO A 44 9.39 -8.08 8.16
C PRO A 44 10.89 -8.19 8.43
N HIS A 45 11.58 -7.05 8.62
CA HIS A 45 13.03 -6.99 8.81
C HIS A 45 13.45 -7.04 10.29
N CYS A 46 12.71 -6.37 11.18
CA CYS A 46 13.08 -6.26 12.59
C CYS A 46 11.99 -6.71 13.57
N GLY A 47 10.81 -7.11 13.09
CA GLY A 47 9.71 -7.57 13.93
C GLY A 47 8.98 -6.48 14.71
N ALA A 48 9.34 -5.19 14.54
CA ALA A 48 8.63 -4.10 15.20
C ALA A 48 7.17 -4.03 14.72
N LYS A 49 6.23 -3.98 15.66
CA LYS A 49 4.79 -3.78 15.40
C LYS A 49 4.44 -2.32 15.61
N LYS A 50 4.00 -1.62 14.56
CA LYS A 50 3.66 -0.19 14.63
C LYS A 50 2.45 0.17 13.78
N ASN A 51 1.84 1.29 14.14
CA ASN A 51 0.77 1.87 13.33
C ASN A 51 1.31 2.38 11.99
N ILE A 52 0.63 2.06 10.89
CA ILE A 52 0.92 2.58 9.56
C ILE A 52 0.19 3.91 9.39
N ILE A 53 0.96 4.96 9.13
CA ILE A 53 0.45 6.32 8.90
C ILE A 53 0.75 6.68 7.45
N LYS A 54 -0.27 7.12 6.69
CA LYS A 54 -0.06 7.66 5.35
C LYS A 54 0.81 8.91 5.49
N LYS A 55 1.94 8.97 4.79
CA LYS A 55 2.69 10.23 4.65
C LYS A 55 1.76 11.24 3.98
N VAL A 56 1.45 12.32 4.67
CA VAL A 56 0.74 13.46 4.08
C VAL A 56 1.78 14.21 3.24
N THR A 57 1.98 13.76 2.00
CA THR A 57 2.62 14.59 0.97
C THR A 57 1.48 15.37 0.34
N GLY A 58 1.54 16.71 0.35
CA GLY A 58 0.51 17.58 -0.24
C GLY A 58 0.38 17.48 -1.77
N GLU A 59 0.84 16.38 -2.36
CA GLU A 59 0.89 16.15 -3.79
C GLU A 59 0.21 14.81 -4.11
N ASN A 60 -0.84 14.85 -4.91
CA ASN A 60 -1.39 13.64 -5.49
C ASN A 60 -0.35 13.04 -6.46
N PRO A 61 -0.05 11.74 -6.34
CA PRO A 61 0.77 11.04 -7.31
C PRO A 61 0.22 11.27 -8.73
N ARG A 62 1.11 11.39 -9.72
CA ARG A 62 0.75 11.67 -11.12
C ARG A 62 -0.32 10.72 -11.68
N TRP A 63 -0.26 9.44 -11.30
CA TRP A 63 -1.20 8.41 -11.73
C TRP A 63 -2.63 8.55 -11.16
N GLU A 64 -2.86 9.38 -10.14
CA GLU A 64 -4.21 9.77 -9.71
C GLU A 64 -4.76 10.98 -10.47
N ARG A 65 -3.90 11.72 -11.20
CA ARG A 65 -4.27 12.89 -12.00
C ARG A 65 -4.64 12.53 -13.44
N ASP A 66 -4.06 11.46 -13.97
CA ASP A 66 -4.20 11.06 -15.37
C ASP A 66 -5.45 10.16 -15.62
N VAL A 67 -6.42 10.11 -14.70
CA VAL A 67 -7.71 9.42 -14.87
C VAL A 67 -8.76 10.43 -15.38
N THR A 68 -8.61 10.89 -16.62
CA THR A 68 -9.66 11.62 -17.37
C THR A 68 -9.63 11.18 -18.83
#